data_AF-A0A8C9PCW3-F1
#
_entry.id   AF-A0A8C9PCW3-F1
#
_cell.length_a   1.000
_cell.length_b   1.000
_cell.length_c   1.000
_cell.angle_alpha   90.00
_cell.angle_beta   90.00
_cell.angle_gamma   90.00
#
_symmetry.space_group_name_H-M   'P 1'
#
loop_
_entity.id
_entity.type
_entity.pdbx_description
1 polymer ?
#
loop_
_entity_poly.entity_id
_entity_poly.type
_entity_poly.pdbx_seq_one_letter_code
_entity_poly.pdbx_strand_id
1 'polypeptide(L)'
;MSAFSEAALEKKLSELSNLQQSLQTLSLWLIHHRKHSRPIVTMWERELRKAKPNRKLTFLYLANDVIQNSKRKGPEFTKDFALQTLSLWLIHHRKHSRPIVTMWERELRKAKPNRKLTFLYLANDVIQNSKRKGPEFTKDFAPVIVEAFKHVSSETDESCKKHLGRVLSIWEERSVYENDVLEQLKQALYGDKKPRKRTYEQIKVDENENCSSLGSPSEPPQTLDLVRALQDLENAASGDAAVHQRIASLPVEVQEVSLLDKITDKESGKRFSKMVEDACVLLADYNGRLAAEIDDRKQLTRMLADFLRCQKEALAEKEHKLEEYKRKLARVSLVRKELRSRIQSLPDLSRLPNVTGSHMHLPFAGDIYSED
;
A
#
# COMPACT_ATOMS: atom_id res chain seq x y z
N MET A 1 30.96 -31.04 -9.67
CA MET A 1 30.49 -29.85 -8.93
C MET A 1 31.33 -29.72 -7.67
N SER A 2 31.84 -28.52 -7.37
CA SER A 2 32.72 -28.29 -6.21
C SER A 2 31.99 -28.53 -4.89
N ALA A 3 32.60 -29.23 -3.94
CA ALA A 3 32.09 -29.36 -2.59
C ALA A 3 32.01 -27.98 -1.88
N PHE A 4 31.09 -27.84 -0.94
CA PHE A 4 31.02 -26.65 -0.09
C PHE A 4 32.25 -26.59 0.81
N SER A 5 32.91 -25.43 0.88
CA SER A 5 33.97 -25.17 1.85
C SER A 5 33.87 -23.76 2.41
N GLU A 6 34.21 -23.63 3.69
CA GLU A 6 34.23 -22.35 4.41
C GLU A 6 35.17 -21.33 3.77
N ALA A 7 36.37 -21.75 3.38
CA ALA A 7 37.34 -20.90 2.69
C ALA A 7 36.83 -20.36 1.34
N ALA A 8 36.06 -21.17 0.59
CA ALA A 8 35.45 -20.72 -0.65
C ALA A 8 34.35 -19.69 -0.42
N LEU A 9 33.56 -19.84 0.65
CA LEU A 9 32.55 -18.85 1.03
C LEU A 9 33.20 -17.53 1.48
N GLU A 10 34.25 -17.59 2.30
CA GLU A 10 34.98 -16.40 2.74
C GLU A 10 35.55 -15.61 1.56
N LYS A 11 36.18 -16.32 0.60
CA LYS A 11 36.67 -15.69 -0.64
C LYS A 11 35.54 -15.07 -1.47
N LYS A 12 34.41 -15.77 -1.63
CA LYS A 12 33.27 -15.23 -2.38
C LYS A 12 32.64 -14.00 -1.70
N LEU A 13 32.60 -13.97 -0.36
CA LEU A 13 32.15 -12.80 0.41
C LEU A 13 33.16 -11.64 0.32
N SER A 14 34.47 -11.95 0.25
CA SER A 14 35.53 -10.94 0.10
C SER A 14 35.59 -10.34 -1.32
N GLU A 15 35.03 -11.00 -2.32
CA GLU A 15 34.88 -10.51 -3.70
C GLU A 15 33.48 -9.91 -3.99
N LEU A 16 32.55 -10.00 -3.03
CA LEU A 16 31.18 -9.53 -3.19
C LEU A 16 31.12 -8.03 -3.46
N SER A 17 30.48 -7.66 -4.58
CA SER A 17 30.24 -6.27 -4.99
C SER A 17 28.74 -5.93 -4.98
N ASN A 18 28.42 -4.65 -5.06
CA ASN A 18 27.03 -4.16 -5.15
C ASN A 18 26.40 -4.34 -6.54
N LEU A 19 27.11 -4.94 -7.50
CA LEU A 19 26.58 -5.26 -8.82
C LEU A 19 25.57 -6.39 -8.74
N GLN A 20 24.43 -6.23 -9.42
CA GLN A 20 23.35 -7.21 -9.43
C GLN A 20 23.83 -8.62 -9.83
N GLN A 21 24.72 -8.72 -10.82
CA GLN A 21 25.28 -9.99 -11.28
C GLN A 21 26.14 -10.67 -10.20
N SER A 22 26.91 -9.90 -9.41
CA SER A 22 27.72 -10.41 -8.31
C SER A 22 26.85 -11.00 -7.21
N LEU A 23 25.77 -10.29 -6.84
CA LEU A 23 24.78 -10.72 -5.86
C LEU A 23 24.04 -11.98 -6.31
N GLN A 24 23.54 -12.02 -7.55
CA GLN A 24 22.79 -13.16 -8.09
C GLN A 24 23.66 -14.41 -8.22
N THR A 25 24.91 -14.26 -8.69
CA THR A 25 25.83 -15.39 -8.86
C THR A 25 26.15 -16.03 -7.52
N LEU A 26 26.42 -15.21 -6.49
CA LEU A 26 26.67 -15.73 -5.14
C LEU A 26 25.39 -16.31 -4.53
N SER A 27 24.25 -15.64 -4.69
CA SER A 27 22.95 -16.11 -4.19
C SER A 27 22.59 -17.49 -4.73
N LEU A 28 22.71 -17.71 -6.04
CA LEU A 28 22.48 -19.02 -6.68
C LEU A 28 23.42 -20.09 -6.13
N TRP A 29 24.70 -19.75 -5.93
CA TRP A 29 25.68 -20.66 -5.35
C TRP A 29 25.33 -21.03 -3.90
N LEU A 30 24.91 -20.07 -3.08
CA LEU A 30 24.45 -20.31 -1.70
C LEU A 30 23.20 -21.20 -1.66
N ILE A 31 22.21 -20.92 -2.52
CA ILE A 31 20.97 -21.71 -2.62
C ILE A 31 21.26 -23.15 -3.07
N HIS A 32 22.24 -23.34 -3.95
CA HIS A 32 22.70 -24.67 -4.33
C HIS A 32 23.24 -25.45 -3.13
N HIS A 33 24.00 -24.79 -2.25
CA HIS A 33 24.55 -25.36 -1.02
C HIS A 33 23.65 -25.22 0.22
N ARG A 34 22.33 -25.09 0.05
CA ARG A 34 21.37 -24.84 1.16
C ARG A 34 21.41 -25.85 2.31
N LYS A 35 21.89 -27.09 2.09
CA LYS A 35 22.09 -28.06 3.17
C LYS A 35 23.11 -27.59 4.24
N HIS A 36 23.94 -26.61 3.89
CA HIS A 36 24.90 -25.96 4.77
C HIS A 36 24.44 -24.55 5.20
N SER A 37 23.13 -24.27 5.17
CA SER A 37 22.56 -22.95 5.50
C SER A 37 23.07 -22.39 6.83
N ARG A 38 23.12 -23.20 7.88
CA ARG A 38 23.55 -22.75 9.22
C ARG A 38 25.04 -22.32 9.27
N PRO A 39 26.01 -23.12 8.79
CA PRO A 39 27.40 -22.66 8.61
C PRO A 39 27.52 -21.42 7.71
N ILE A 40 26.79 -21.39 6.59
CA ILE A 40 26.80 -20.26 5.65
C ILE A 40 26.38 -18.96 6.33
N VAL A 41 25.27 -19.01 7.06
CA VAL A 41 24.63 -17.87 7.71
C VAL A 41 25.50 -17.37 8.87
N THR A 42 26.10 -18.28 9.64
CA THR A 42 27.10 -17.96 10.67
C THR A 42 28.33 -17.25 10.09
N MET A 43 28.85 -17.72 8.95
CA MET A 43 29.99 -17.10 8.29
C MET A 43 29.64 -15.73 7.70
N TRP A 44 28.48 -15.61 7.06
CA TRP A 44 27.96 -14.35 6.56
C TRP A 44 27.86 -13.31 7.68
N GLU A 45 27.37 -13.68 8.86
CA GLU A 45 27.28 -12.79 10.01
C GLU A 45 28.66 -12.34 10.49
N ARG A 46 29.60 -13.28 10.61
CA ARG A 46 30.98 -13.00 11.00
C ARG A 46 31.64 -11.99 10.07
N GLU A 47 31.48 -12.16 8.75
CA GLU A 47 32.05 -11.24 7.75
C GLU A 47 31.30 -9.91 7.68
N LEU A 48 29.97 -9.90 7.88
CA LEU A 48 29.18 -8.68 7.99
C LEU A 48 29.65 -7.80 9.17
N ARG A 49 30.00 -8.41 10.31
CA ARG A 49 30.52 -7.69 11.48
C ARG A 49 31.87 -7.02 11.19
N LYS A 50 32.76 -7.69 10.45
CA LYS A 50 34.07 -7.17 10.03
C LYS A 50 33.99 -6.12 8.92
N ALA A 51 32.92 -6.11 8.12
CA ALA A 51 32.80 -5.24 6.95
C ALA A 51 32.68 -3.74 7.29
N LYS A 52 33.28 -2.88 6.45
CA LYS A 52 33.10 -1.41 6.50
C LYS A 52 31.63 -1.03 6.23
N PRO A 53 31.12 0.11 6.76
CA PRO A 53 29.71 0.50 6.67
C PRO A 53 29.10 0.43 5.26
N ASN A 54 29.84 0.90 4.24
CA ASN A 54 29.39 0.92 2.85
C ASN A 54 29.19 -0.48 2.26
N ARG A 55 29.91 -1.47 2.80
CA ARG A 55 29.90 -2.86 2.35
C ARG A 55 28.85 -3.69 3.07
N LYS A 56 28.44 -3.32 4.29
CA LYS A 56 27.38 -4.00 5.05
C LYS A 56 26.06 -4.04 4.28
N LEU A 57 25.76 -3.00 3.51
CA LEU A 57 24.54 -2.95 2.67
C LEU A 57 24.52 -4.07 1.61
N THR A 58 25.65 -4.35 0.98
CA THR A 58 25.78 -5.41 -0.03
C THR A 58 25.52 -6.80 0.56
N PHE A 59 25.98 -7.05 1.80
CA PHE A 59 25.71 -8.29 2.53
C PHE A 59 24.22 -8.47 2.86
N LEU A 60 23.52 -7.38 3.16
CA LEU A 60 22.07 -7.39 3.39
C LEU A 60 21.29 -7.66 2.09
N TYR A 61 21.72 -7.10 0.96
CA TYR A 61 21.13 -7.41 -0.33
C TYR A 61 21.32 -8.86 -0.74
N LEU A 62 22.50 -9.44 -0.48
CA LEU A 62 22.73 -10.87 -0.68
C LEU A 62 21.79 -11.72 0.18
N ALA A 63 21.66 -11.41 1.48
CA ALA A 63 20.78 -12.15 2.37
C ALA A 63 19.31 -12.05 1.91
N ASN A 64 18.85 -10.86 1.51
CA ASN A 64 17.51 -10.69 0.97
C ASN A 64 17.28 -11.49 -0.32
N ASP A 65 18.23 -11.43 -1.27
CA ASP A 65 18.12 -12.18 -2.53
C ASP A 65 18.08 -13.69 -2.28
N VAL A 66 18.94 -14.21 -1.39
CA VAL A 66 18.95 -15.63 -0.99
C VAL A 66 17.62 -16.02 -0.34
N ILE A 67 17.11 -15.23 0.61
CA ILE A 67 15.83 -15.51 1.31
C ILE A 67 14.66 -15.48 0.33
N GLN A 68 14.63 -14.57 -0.64
CA GLN A 68 13.55 -14.47 -1.61
C GLN A 68 13.58 -15.64 -2.60
N ASN A 69 14.77 -16.00 -3.08
CA ASN A 69 14.93 -17.02 -4.11
C ASN A 69 15.01 -18.45 -3.57
N SER A 70 15.35 -18.64 -2.28
CA SER A 70 15.39 -19.97 -1.65
C SER A 70 14.01 -20.55 -1.35
N LYS A 71 12.95 -19.73 -1.26
CA LYS A 71 11.59 -20.16 -0.86
C LYS A 71 11.03 -21.33 -1.67
N ARG A 72 11.37 -21.39 -2.96
CA ARG A 72 10.94 -22.47 -3.87
C ARG A 72 11.79 -23.75 -3.76
N LYS A 73 12.96 -23.68 -3.11
CA LYS A 73 13.95 -24.77 -2.99
C LYS A 73 13.99 -25.39 -1.58
N GLY A 74 13.62 -24.64 -0.54
CA GLY A 74 13.48 -25.12 0.84
C GLY A 74 13.49 -23.99 1.89
N PRO A 75 13.04 -24.25 3.14
CA PRO A 75 12.90 -23.24 4.18
C PRO A 75 14.17 -22.98 5.00
N GLU A 76 15.28 -23.67 4.72
CA GLU A 76 16.50 -23.69 5.55
C GLU A 76 17.08 -22.28 5.72
N PHE A 77 17.31 -21.57 4.61
CA PHE A 77 17.76 -20.18 4.66
C PHE A 77 16.75 -19.24 5.26
N THR A 78 15.46 -19.44 5.03
CA THR A 78 14.41 -18.63 5.68
C THR A 78 14.47 -18.78 7.19
N LYS A 79 14.71 -19.99 7.72
CA LYS A 79 14.83 -20.26 9.17
C LYS A 79 16.15 -19.74 9.75
N ASP A 80 17.27 -20.02 9.10
CA ASP A 80 18.59 -19.67 9.62
C ASP A 80 18.89 -18.18 9.51
N PHE A 81 18.53 -17.53 8.39
CA PHE A 81 18.59 -16.07 8.32
C PHE A 81 17.53 -15.43 9.22
N ALA A 82 16.34 -16.01 9.42
CA ALA A 82 15.37 -15.47 10.38
C ALA A 82 15.92 -15.43 11.81
N LEU A 83 16.71 -16.40 12.24
CA LEU A 83 17.39 -16.32 13.54
C LEU A 83 18.44 -15.20 13.60
N GLN A 84 18.85 -14.65 12.45
CA GLN A 84 19.91 -13.64 12.32
C GLN A 84 19.47 -12.36 11.59
N THR A 85 18.18 -12.16 11.30
CA THR A 85 17.70 -10.91 10.71
C THR A 85 17.77 -9.82 11.78
N LEU A 86 18.07 -8.60 11.34
CA LEU A 86 18.15 -7.46 12.24
C LEU A 86 16.87 -7.28 13.06
N SER A 87 15.67 -7.46 12.49
CA SER A 87 14.42 -7.34 13.24
C SER A 87 14.28 -8.39 14.34
N LEU A 88 14.57 -9.66 14.08
CA LEU A 88 14.49 -10.74 15.07
C LEU A 88 15.59 -10.64 16.15
N TRP A 89 16.79 -10.18 15.78
CA TRP A 89 17.85 -9.85 16.74
C TRP A 89 17.43 -8.71 17.67
N LEU A 90 16.85 -7.64 17.12
CA LEU A 90 16.32 -6.53 17.92
C LEU A 90 15.21 -7.02 18.86
N ILE A 91 14.26 -7.83 18.37
CA ILE A 91 13.18 -8.43 19.18
C ILE A 91 13.75 -9.33 20.29
N HIS A 92 14.79 -10.12 20.01
CA HIS A 92 15.46 -10.95 21.02
C HIS A 92 16.06 -10.09 22.13
N HIS A 93 16.69 -8.97 21.78
CA HIS A 93 17.26 -8.01 22.72
C HIS A 93 16.28 -6.91 23.15
N ARG A 94 14.97 -7.17 23.16
CA ARG A 94 13.93 -6.20 23.55
C ARG A 94 14.11 -5.54 24.92
N LYS A 95 14.85 -6.18 25.84
CA LYS A 95 15.21 -5.56 27.13
C LYS A 95 16.06 -4.29 26.97
N HIS A 96 16.70 -4.13 25.80
CA HIS A 96 17.46 -2.96 25.40
C HIS A 96 16.72 -2.13 24.34
N SER A 97 15.39 -2.20 24.28
CA SER A 97 14.55 -1.49 23.31
C SER A 97 14.83 0.01 23.29
N ARG A 98 14.96 0.65 24.46
CA ARG A 98 15.18 2.09 24.56
C ARG A 98 16.46 2.58 23.84
N PRO A 99 17.67 2.07 24.16
CA PRO A 99 18.87 2.46 23.41
C PRO A 99 18.84 2.04 21.93
N ILE A 100 18.16 0.93 21.60
CA ILE A 100 17.95 0.51 20.20
C ILE A 100 17.11 1.55 19.44
N VAL A 101 15.99 2.00 20.01
CA VAL A 101 15.08 2.97 19.37
C VAL A 101 15.77 4.32 19.20
N THR A 102 16.50 4.79 20.21
CA THR A 102 17.31 6.02 20.12
C THR A 102 18.36 5.92 19.02
N MET A 103 19.03 4.77 18.88
CA MET A 103 19.99 4.55 17.80
C MET A 103 19.30 4.52 16.43
N TRP A 104 18.19 3.81 16.31
CA TRP A 104 17.39 3.75 15.08
C TRP A 104 16.98 5.14 14.61
N GLU A 105 16.47 5.98 15.52
CA GLU A 105 16.00 7.32 15.21
C GLU A 105 17.15 8.22 14.71
N ARG A 106 18.29 8.18 15.40
CA ARG A 106 19.49 8.93 15.01
C ARG A 106 19.97 8.53 13.61
N GLU A 107 19.98 7.24 13.30
CA GLU A 107 20.42 6.74 12.00
C GLU A 107 19.39 7.01 10.90
N LEU A 108 18.08 7.00 11.20
CA LEU A 108 17.02 7.40 10.28
C LEU A 108 17.19 8.86 9.81
N ARG A 109 17.46 9.79 10.75
CA ARG A 109 17.66 11.21 10.41
C ARG A 109 18.85 11.42 9.48
N LYS A 110 19.96 10.70 9.69
CA LYS A 110 21.16 10.75 8.85
C LYS A 110 21.04 10.03 7.51
N ALA A 111 20.07 9.13 7.36
CA ALA A 111 19.91 8.34 6.15
C ALA A 111 19.52 9.23 4.95
N LYS A 112 19.92 8.83 3.74
CA LYS A 112 19.44 9.45 2.49
C LYS A 112 17.95 9.15 2.27
N PRO A 113 17.18 10.01 1.56
CA PRO A 113 15.74 9.82 1.32
C PRO A 113 15.35 8.41 0.88
N ASN A 114 16.05 7.84 -0.10
CA ASN A 114 15.81 6.50 -0.64
C ASN A 114 16.04 5.34 0.35
N ARG A 115 16.71 5.58 1.49
CA ARG A 115 16.95 4.58 2.54
C ARG A 115 16.01 4.71 3.73
N LYS A 116 15.34 5.85 3.91
CA LYS A 116 14.47 6.12 5.07
C LYS A 116 13.28 5.16 5.13
N LEU A 117 12.73 4.78 3.99
CA LEU A 117 11.64 3.81 3.92
C LEU A 117 12.05 2.43 4.48
N THR A 118 13.31 2.02 4.27
CA THR A 118 13.85 0.77 4.83
C THR A 118 13.87 0.78 6.37
N PHE A 119 14.17 1.93 6.98
CA PHE A 119 14.14 2.07 8.44
C PHE A 119 12.73 1.95 8.99
N LEU A 120 11.73 2.48 8.29
CA LEU A 120 10.34 2.37 8.69
C LEU A 120 9.79 0.95 8.52
N TYR A 121 10.21 0.23 7.47
CA TYR A 121 9.87 -1.19 7.35
C TYR A 121 10.51 -2.05 8.44
N LEU A 122 11.75 -1.73 8.84
CA LEU A 122 12.38 -2.35 9.99
C LEU A 122 11.60 -2.07 11.29
N ALA A 123 11.22 -0.81 11.53
CA ALA A 123 10.42 -0.45 12.72
C ALA A 123 9.06 -1.16 12.71
N ASN A 124 8.37 -1.19 11.56
CA ASN A 124 7.11 -1.89 11.39
C ASN A 124 7.24 -3.39 11.74
N ASP A 125 8.26 -4.06 11.20
CA ASP A 125 8.49 -5.47 11.45
C ASP A 125 8.84 -5.75 12.92
N VAL A 126 9.68 -4.90 13.53
CA VAL A 126 10.05 -5.02 14.95
C VAL A 126 8.84 -4.80 15.86
N ILE A 127 8.11 -3.70 15.70
CA ILE A 127 6.97 -3.34 16.55
C ILE A 127 5.88 -4.41 16.47
N GLN A 128 5.52 -4.87 15.26
CA GLN A 128 4.44 -5.84 15.12
C GLN A 128 4.81 -7.22 15.65
N ASN A 129 6.02 -7.69 15.36
CA ASN A 129 6.43 -9.04 15.78
C ASN A 129 6.88 -9.08 17.25
N SER A 130 7.33 -7.96 17.84
CA SER A 130 7.67 -7.91 19.26
C SER A 130 6.46 -8.00 20.16
N LYS A 131 5.25 -7.56 19.72
CA LYS A 131 4.03 -7.54 20.54
C LYS A 131 3.73 -8.87 21.26
N ARG A 132 4.00 -10.01 20.60
CA ARG A 132 3.80 -11.36 21.19
C ARG A 132 4.81 -11.71 22.27
N LYS A 133 5.97 -11.05 22.28
CA LYS A 133 7.02 -11.22 23.28
C LYS A 133 6.83 -10.22 24.42
N GLY A 134 6.52 -8.96 24.10
CA GLY A 134 6.07 -7.94 25.03
C GLY A 134 6.04 -6.52 24.44
N PRO A 135 5.66 -5.53 25.26
CA PRO A 135 5.28 -4.19 24.79
C PRO A 135 6.46 -3.21 24.66
N GLU A 136 7.69 -3.63 24.94
CA GLU A 136 8.83 -2.72 25.11
C GLU A 136 9.09 -1.86 23.87
N PHE A 137 9.17 -2.48 22.68
CA PHE A 137 9.33 -1.74 21.43
C PHE A 137 8.12 -0.88 21.09
N THR A 138 6.89 -1.38 21.29
CA THR A 138 5.68 -0.56 21.06
C THR A 138 5.74 0.72 21.89
N LYS A 139 6.05 0.60 23.19
CA LYS A 139 6.16 1.75 24.11
C LYS A 139 7.30 2.69 23.75
N ASP A 140 8.49 2.16 23.47
CA ASP A 140 9.68 2.99 23.23
C ASP A 140 9.66 3.66 21.85
N PHE A 141 9.04 3.04 20.83
CA PHE A 141 8.84 3.68 19.54
C PHE A 141 7.77 4.77 19.56
N ALA A 142 6.74 4.66 20.43
CA ALA A 142 5.62 5.61 20.48
C ALA A 142 6.04 7.10 20.51
N PRO A 143 6.96 7.55 21.38
CA PRO A 143 7.34 8.97 21.43
C PRO A 143 8.13 9.46 20.21
N VAL A 144 8.82 8.58 19.48
CA VAL A 144 9.70 8.96 18.36
C VAL A 144 9.06 8.73 16.99
N ILE A 145 8.04 7.88 16.91
CA ILE A 145 7.51 7.41 15.62
C ILE A 145 6.72 8.48 14.88
N VAL A 146 6.04 9.37 15.60
CA VAL A 146 5.32 10.52 15.02
C VAL A 146 6.30 11.48 14.34
N GLU A 147 7.38 11.81 15.04
CA GLU A 147 8.40 12.71 14.49
C GLU A 147 9.16 12.05 13.34
N ALA A 148 9.43 10.74 13.42
CA ALA A 148 10.01 9.96 12.33
C ALA A 148 9.13 9.97 11.08
N PHE A 149 7.81 9.80 11.21
CA PHE A 149 6.88 9.88 10.09
C PHE A 149 6.86 11.27 9.46
N LYS A 150 6.81 12.33 10.28
CA LYS A 150 6.88 13.72 9.82
C LYS A 150 8.17 14.00 9.05
N HIS A 151 9.30 13.57 9.61
CA HIS A 151 10.63 13.71 9.00
C HIS A 151 10.68 13.04 7.64
N VAL A 152 10.28 11.76 7.56
CA VAL A 152 10.31 11.01 6.29
C VAL A 152 9.33 11.60 5.29
N SER A 153 8.11 11.98 5.71
CA SER A 153 7.12 12.64 4.84
C SER A 153 7.64 13.94 4.23
N SER A 154 8.41 14.72 4.99
CA SER A 154 8.98 16.00 4.52
C SER A 154 10.18 15.86 3.57
N GLU A 155 10.94 14.77 3.68
CA GLU A 155 12.17 14.55 2.91
C GLU A 155 12.02 13.57 1.74
N THR A 156 10.81 13.07 1.48
CA THR A 156 10.54 12.07 0.43
C THR A 156 9.40 12.48 -0.49
N ASP A 157 9.32 11.80 -1.64
CA ASP A 157 8.34 12.07 -2.69
C ASP A 157 6.96 11.45 -2.39
N GLU A 158 5.97 11.82 -3.20
CA GLU A 158 4.58 11.38 -3.00
C GLU A 158 4.41 9.86 -3.13
N SER A 159 5.29 9.20 -3.89
CA SER A 159 5.40 7.73 -3.93
C SER A 159 5.75 7.17 -2.55
N CYS A 160 6.71 7.76 -1.84
CA CYS A 160 7.07 7.35 -0.49
C CYS A 160 5.93 7.58 0.51
N LYS A 161 5.15 8.65 0.36
CA LYS A 161 3.96 8.90 1.20
C LYS A 161 2.88 7.83 1.04
N LYS A 162 2.70 7.27 -0.16
CA LYS A 162 1.81 6.10 -0.36
C LYS A 162 2.28 4.89 0.46
N HIS A 163 3.59 4.66 0.54
CA HIS A 163 4.15 3.56 1.32
C HIS A 163 4.03 3.80 2.83
N LEU A 164 4.21 5.05 3.29
CA LEU A 164 3.92 5.46 4.67
C LEU A 164 2.45 5.26 5.03
N GLY A 165 1.54 5.68 4.16
CA GLY A 165 0.09 5.50 4.33
C GLY A 165 -0.30 4.03 4.42
N ARG A 166 0.36 3.15 3.64
CA ARG A 166 0.18 1.70 3.76
C ARG A 166 0.63 1.17 5.13
N VAL A 167 1.78 1.60 5.64
CA VAL A 167 2.24 1.18 6.99
C VAL A 167 1.26 1.65 8.06
N LEU A 168 0.79 2.90 7.98
CA LEU A 168 -0.18 3.47 8.91
C LEU A 168 -1.52 2.73 8.88
N SER A 169 -2.04 2.42 7.69
CA SER A 169 -3.26 1.63 7.54
C SER A 169 -3.14 0.24 8.18
N ILE A 170 -2.00 -0.44 8.02
CA ILE A 170 -1.74 -1.72 8.71
C ILE A 170 -1.73 -1.54 10.23
N TRP A 171 -1.20 -0.41 10.72
CA TRP A 171 -1.15 -0.12 12.16
C TRP A 171 -2.53 0.16 12.74
N GLU A 172 -3.40 0.81 11.99
CA GLU A 172 -4.80 1.03 12.35
C GLU A 172 -5.59 -0.30 12.36
N GLU A 173 -5.50 -1.08 11.28
CA GLU A 173 -6.18 -2.39 11.14
C GLU A 173 -5.80 -3.37 12.26
N ARG A 174 -4.54 -3.35 12.69
CA ARG A 174 -3.99 -4.25 13.72
C ARG A 174 -3.97 -3.64 15.12
N SER A 175 -4.56 -2.47 15.30
CA SER A 175 -4.53 -1.69 16.56
C SER A 175 -3.12 -1.69 17.17
N VAL A 176 -2.13 -1.29 16.36
CA VAL A 176 -0.72 -1.27 16.75
C VAL A 176 -0.49 -0.28 17.89
N TYR A 177 -1.13 0.87 17.77
CA TYR A 177 -1.13 1.98 18.72
C TYR A 177 -2.57 2.41 19.05
N GLU A 178 -2.72 3.22 20.12
CA GLU A 178 -3.97 3.88 20.49
C GLU A 178 -4.37 4.96 19.47
N ASN A 179 -5.66 5.27 19.43
CA ASN A 179 -6.24 6.20 18.44
C ASN A 179 -5.56 7.58 18.43
N ASP A 180 -5.17 8.14 19.58
CA ASP A 180 -4.47 9.44 19.66
C ASP A 180 -3.14 9.43 18.88
N VAL A 181 -2.33 8.37 19.04
CA VAL A 181 -1.06 8.24 18.32
C VAL A 181 -1.30 8.00 16.83
N LEU A 182 -2.34 7.24 16.46
CA LEU A 182 -2.70 7.02 15.06
C LEU A 182 -3.16 8.31 14.38
N GLU A 183 -3.93 9.15 15.06
CA GLU A 183 -4.35 10.47 14.54
C GLU A 183 -3.17 11.43 14.40
N GLN A 184 -2.24 11.46 15.36
CA GLN A 184 -1.00 12.22 15.23
C GLN A 184 -0.15 11.76 14.05
N LEU A 185 -0.10 10.45 13.76
CA LEU A 185 0.58 9.90 12.59
C LEU A 185 -0.13 10.26 11.28
N LYS A 186 -1.47 10.26 11.24
CA LYS A 186 -2.25 10.74 10.07
C LYS A 186 -1.96 12.22 9.81
N GLN A 187 -1.96 13.06 10.84
CA GLN A 187 -1.61 14.47 10.74
C GLN A 187 -0.16 14.68 10.28
N ALA A 188 0.79 13.90 10.79
CA ALA A 188 2.18 13.96 10.38
C ALA A 188 2.39 13.58 8.90
N LEU A 189 1.54 12.70 8.35
CA LEU A 189 1.64 12.23 6.97
C LEU A 189 0.92 13.13 5.97
N TYR A 190 -0.32 13.54 6.28
CA TYR A 190 -1.18 14.29 5.36
C TYR A 190 -1.21 15.80 5.63
N GLY A 191 -0.54 16.25 6.69
CA GLY A 191 -0.55 17.63 7.15
C GLY A 191 -1.85 17.99 7.87
N ASP A 192 -1.81 19.15 8.53
CA ASP A 192 -2.96 19.76 9.19
C ASP A 192 -3.96 20.22 8.11
N LYS A 193 -4.80 19.31 7.61
CA LYS A 193 -6.11 19.72 7.09
C LYS A 193 -6.93 20.16 8.29
N LYS A 194 -6.60 21.35 8.84
CA LYS A 194 -7.52 22.04 9.74
C LYS A 194 -8.85 22.09 9.01
N PRO A 195 -9.97 21.64 9.61
CA PRO A 195 -11.26 22.02 9.11
C PRO A 195 -11.26 23.55 9.11
N ARG A 196 -11.36 24.17 7.94
CA ARG A 196 -11.51 25.62 7.84
C ARG A 196 -12.76 25.96 8.65
N LYS A 197 -12.59 26.50 9.85
CA LYS A 197 -13.65 27.25 10.54
C LYS A 197 -13.94 28.47 9.66
N ARG A 198 -14.86 28.31 8.71
CA ARG A 198 -15.45 29.42 7.99
C ARG A 198 -16.63 29.92 8.81
N THR A 199 -16.54 31.17 9.23
CA THR A 199 -17.65 31.93 9.81
C THR A 199 -18.80 31.91 8.81
N TYR A 200 -20.00 31.64 9.32
CA TYR A 200 -21.25 31.63 8.57
C TYR A 200 -21.49 33.02 7.94
N GLU A 201 -21.41 33.13 6.61
CA GLU A 201 -22.08 34.19 5.87
C GLU A 201 -23.40 33.62 5.33
N GLN A 202 -24.49 34.37 5.54
CA GLN A 202 -25.83 34.00 5.12
C GLN A 202 -25.86 33.58 3.65
N ILE A 203 -26.38 32.38 3.39
CA ILE A 203 -26.63 31.88 2.04
C ILE A 203 -27.66 32.79 1.39
N LYS A 204 -27.21 33.72 0.54
CA LYS A 204 -28.07 34.24 -0.53
C LYS A 204 -28.12 33.17 -1.60
N VAL A 205 -29.32 32.64 -1.81
CA VAL A 205 -29.62 31.76 -2.93
C VAL A 205 -29.63 32.63 -4.18
N ASP A 206 -28.47 32.79 -4.84
CA ASP A 206 -28.44 33.27 -6.21
C ASP A 206 -28.55 32.05 -7.14
N GLU A 207 -29.70 31.91 -7.79
CA GLU A 207 -30.05 30.82 -8.71
C GLU A 207 -29.29 30.88 -10.06
N ASN A 208 -28.14 31.56 -10.16
CA ASN A 208 -27.51 31.80 -11.46
C ASN A 208 -25.97 31.94 -11.44
N GLU A 209 -25.25 30.96 -10.91
CA GLU A 209 -23.83 30.78 -11.25
C GLU A 209 -23.62 29.58 -12.20
N ASN A 210 -23.89 29.83 -13.48
CA ASN A 210 -23.23 29.14 -14.57
C ASN A 210 -21.73 29.46 -14.50
N CYS A 211 -20.92 28.59 -13.89
CA CYS A 211 -19.46 28.68 -13.94
C CYS A 211 -18.90 27.50 -14.75
N SER A 212 -18.84 27.74 -16.06
CA SER A 212 -17.99 27.01 -16.98
C SER A 212 -16.52 27.19 -16.58
N SER A 213 -15.89 26.16 -16.01
CA SER A 213 -14.43 26.03 -16.05
C SER A 213 -14.07 24.67 -16.64
N LEU A 214 -13.88 24.69 -17.96
CA LEU A 214 -13.19 23.65 -18.72
C LEU A 214 -11.75 23.57 -18.23
N GLY A 215 -11.51 22.75 -17.21
CA GLY A 215 -10.18 22.51 -16.65
C GLY A 215 -9.72 21.09 -16.89
N SER A 216 -9.18 20.81 -18.08
CA SER A 216 -8.36 19.62 -18.46
C SER A 216 -8.98 18.22 -18.24
N PRO A 217 -8.60 17.19 -19.04
CA PRO A 217 -9.03 15.83 -18.76
C PRO A 217 -8.23 15.33 -17.56
N SER A 218 -8.74 15.59 -16.34
CA SER A 218 -8.23 14.95 -15.14
C SER A 218 -8.36 13.43 -15.35
N GLU A 219 -7.31 12.69 -15.01
CA GLU A 219 -7.33 11.23 -14.97
C GLU A 219 -8.58 10.76 -14.23
N PRO A 220 -9.24 9.68 -14.69
CA PRO A 220 -10.44 9.16 -14.06
C PRO A 220 -10.19 8.92 -12.57
N PRO A 221 -11.11 9.35 -11.68
CA PRO A 221 -10.99 9.06 -10.26
C PRO A 221 -10.84 7.55 -10.06
N GLN A 222 -9.83 7.14 -9.29
CA GLN A 222 -9.61 5.73 -9.04
C GLN A 222 -10.80 5.16 -8.26
N THR A 223 -11.21 3.93 -8.56
CA THR A 223 -12.34 3.28 -7.87
C THR A 223 -12.21 3.33 -6.35
N LEU A 224 -10.98 3.22 -5.83
CA LEU A 224 -10.69 3.32 -4.40
C LEU A 224 -10.97 4.70 -3.81
N ASP A 225 -10.70 5.78 -4.56
CA ASP A 225 -10.95 7.15 -4.12
C ASP A 225 -12.46 7.42 -4.05
N LEU A 226 -13.22 6.87 -5.01
CA LEU A 226 -14.68 6.98 -5.01
C LEU A 226 -15.31 6.19 -3.86
N VAL A 227 -14.83 4.97 -3.59
CA VAL A 227 -15.30 4.16 -2.45
C VAL A 227 -15.03 4.87 -1.13
N ARG A 228 -13.84 5.46 -0.97
CA ARG A 228 -13.51 6.22 0.25
C ARG A 228 -14.44 7.43 0.41
N ALA A 229 -14.63 8.23 -0.64
CA ALA A 229 -15.52 9.39 -0.57
C ALA A 229 -16.97 9.02 -0.23
N LEU A 230 -17.44 7.84 -0.67
CA LEU A 230 -18.76 7.31 -0.30
C LEU A 230 -18.83 6.87 1.17
N GLN A 231 -17.77 6.22 1.69
CA GLN A 231 -17.68 5.80 3.09
C GLN A 231 -17.55 7.00 4.06
N ASP A 232 -16.82 8.03 3.66
CA ASP A 232 -16.66 9.24 4.47
C ASP A 232 -18.01 9.98 4.60
N LEU A 233 -18.84 9.97 3.55
CA LEU A 233 -20.18 10.57 3.57
C LEU A 233 -21.18 9.79 4.44
N GLU A 234 -21.01 8.48 4.60
CA GLU A 234 -21.84 7.64 5.48
C GLU A 234 -21.69 8.05 6.96
N ASN A 235 -20.54 8.63 7.33
CA ASN A 235 -20.24 9.11 8.68
C ASN A 235 -20.41 10.65 8.82
N ALA A 236 -21.09 11.30 7.87
CA ALA A 236 -21.20 12.75 7.84
C ALA A 236 -22.13 13.33 8.92
N ALA A 237 -22.10 14.66 9.07
CA ALA A 237 -22.83 15.42 10.09
C ALA A 237 -24.33 15.12 10.13
N SER A 238 -24.94 14.95 8.95
CA SER A 238 -26.37 14.61 8.82
C SER A 238 -26.74 13.22 9.35
N GLY A 239 -25.75 12.33 9.51
CA GLY A 239 -25.90 11.01 10.13
C GLY A 239 -25.71 11.02 11.66
N ASP A 240 -25.30 12.15 12.24
CA ASP A 240 -25.04 12.29 13.68
C ASP A 240 -26.34 12.46 14.47
N ALA A 241 -27.02 11.34 14.69
CA ALA A 241 -28.29 11.28 15.41
C ALA A 241 -28.21 11.86 16.83
N ALA A 242 -27.06 11.75 17.49
CA ALA A 242 -26.85 12.27 18.84
C ALA A 242 -26.85 13.80 18.87
N VAL A 243 -26.19 14.45 17.91
CA VAL A 243 -26.22 15.91 17.77
C VAL A 243 -27.61 16.39 17.39
N HIS A 244 -28.30 15.71 16.47
CA HIS A 244 -29.69 16.04 16.11
C HIS A 244 -30.62 15.97 17.31
N GLN A 245 -30.51 14.93 18.15
CA GLN A 245 -31.31 14.79 19.36
C GLN A 245 -31.02 15.93 20.35
N ARG A 246 -29.75 16.32 20.52
CA ARG A 246 -29.38 17.45 21.40
C ARG A 246 -29.97 18.77 20.90
N ILE A 247 -29.91 19.04 19.60
CA ILE A 247 -30.51 20.23 18.99
C ILE A 247 -32.03 20.21 19.15
N ALA A 248 -32.69 19.08 18.90
CA ALA A 248 -34.13 18.93 19.07
C ALA A 248 -34.60 19.07 20.52
N SER A 249 -33.74 18.73 21.48
CA SER A 249 -34.01 18.88 22.92
C SER A 249 -33.73 20.28 23.48
N LEU A 250 -33.29 21.23 22.64
CA LEU A 250 -33.05 22.60 23.10
C LEU A 250 -34.37 23.22 23.62
N PRO A 251 -34.38 23.79 24.84
CA PRO A 251 -35.58 24.37 25.40
C PRO A 251 -36.15 25.50 24.53
N VAL A 252 -37.47 25.69 24.58
CA VAL A 252 -38.16 26.75 23.82
C VAL A 252 -37.75 28.14 24.32
N GLU A 253 -37.40 28.24 25.61
CA GLU A 253 -36.91 29.46 26.25
C GLU A 253 -35.63 29.98 25.60
N VAL A 254 -34.78 29.09 25.06
CA VAL A 254 -33.52 29.48 24.39
C VAL A 254 -33.77 30.01 22.97
N GLN A 255 -34.96 29.79 22.44
CA GLN A 255 -35.37 30.15 21.08
C GLN A 255 -36.30 31.37 21.06
N GLU A 256 -37.05 31.59 22.14
CA GLU A 256 -38.06 32.65 22.24
C GLU A 256 -37.71 33.74 23.26
N VAL A 257 -37.49 34.95 22.74
CA VAL A 257 -37.20 36.16 23.54
C VAL A 257 -38.38 36.56 24.44
N SER A 258 -39.61 36.21 24.04
CA SER A 258 -40.85 36.47 24.79
C SER A 258 -40.88 35.78 26.17
N LEU A 259 -40.09 34.73 26.37
CA LEU A 259 -40.07 33.94 27.60
C LEU A 259 -39.07 34.46 28.63
N LEU A 260 -38.30 35.51 28.30
CA LEU A 260 -37.31 36.11 29.21
C LEU A 260 -37.95 36.75 30.44
N ASP A 261 -39.19 37.23 30.35
CA ASP A 261 -39.92 37.83 31.47
C ASP A 261 -40.14 36.85 32.64
N LYS A 262 -40.00 35.54 32.40
CA LYS A 262 -40.07 34.49 33.43
C LYS A 262 -38.81 34.41 34.30
N ILE A 263 -37.71 35.06 33.91
CA ILE A 263 -36.45 35.10 34.64
C ILE A 263 -36.49 36.26 35.64
N THR A 264 -36.81 35.94 36.89
CA THR A 264 -37.03 36.95 37.94
C THR A 264 -35.86 37.13 38.88
N ASP A 265 -34.85 36.27 38.82
CA ASP A 265 -33.69 36.30 39.71
C ASP A 265 -32.34 36.18 38.97
N LYS A 266 -31.29 36.70 39.61
CA LYS A 266 -29.95 36.77 39.03
C LYS A 266 -29.30 35.39 38.83
N GLU A 267 -29.66 34.40 39.64
CA GLU A 267 -29.09 33.05 39.51
C GLU A 267 -29.72 32.30 38.33
N SER A 268 -31.04 32.36 38.18
CA SER A 268 -31.74 31.79 37.02
C SER A 268 -31.31 32.47 35.72
N GLY A 269 -31.12 33.79 35.72
CA GLY A 269 -30.59 34.52 34.57
C GLY A 269 -29.18 34.08 34.16
N LYS A 270 -28.28 33.82 35.13
CA LYS A 270 -26.95 33.27 34.84
C LYS A 270 -27.02 31.85 34.27
N ARG A 271 -27.90 31.00 34.80
CA ARG A 271 -28.10 29.63 34.29
C ARG A 271 -28.64 29.65 32.86
N PHE A 272 -29.60 30.53 32.59
CA PHE A 272 -30.15 30.73 31.25
C PHE A 272 -29.11 31.28 30.27
N SER A 273 -28.32 32.29 30.65
CA SER A 273 -27.22 32.82 29.81
C SER A 273 -26.25 31.71 29.39
N LYS A 274 -25.84 30.87 30.34
CA LYS A 274 -24.97 29.73 30.03
C LYS A 274 -25.62 28.73 29.07
N MET A 275 -26.91 28.45 29.25
CA MET A 275 -27.67 27.57 28.37
C MET A 275 -27.77 28.13 26.93
N VAL A 276 -27.97 29.43 26.78
CA VAL A 276 -27.96 30.13 25.49
C VAL A 276 -26.57 30.05 24.85
N GLU A 277 -25.50 30.33 25.60
CA GLU A 277 -24.12 30.22 25.11
C GLU A 277 -23.80 28.80 24.63
N ASP A 278 -24.15 27.78 25.41
CA ASP A 278 -23.96 26.37 25.06
C ASP A 278 -24.76 25.98 23.80
N ALA A 279 -26.00 26.48 23.65
CA ALA A 279 -26.83 26.26 22.47
C ALA A 279 -26.26 26.95 21.22
N CYS A 280 -25.76 28.18 21.34
CA CYS A 280 -25.11 28.90 20.25
C CYS A 280 -23.86 28.17 19.75
N VAL A 281 -23.03 27.66 20.66
CA VAL A 281 -21.84 26.87 20.30
C VAL A 281 -22.23 25.59 19.58
N LEU A 282 -23.24 24.86 20.08
CA LEU A 282 -23.74 23.62 19.46
C LEU A 282 -24.25 23.87 18.02
N LEU A 283 -25.08 24.90 17.84
CA LEU A 283 -25.65 25.23 16.53
C LEU A 283 -24.58 25.72 15.54
N ALA A 284 -23.62 26.51 16.01
CA ALA A 284 -22.51 26.97 15.18
C ALA A 284 -21.62 25.81 14.71
N ASP A 285 -21.31 24.86 15.60
CA ASP A 285 -20.55 23.66 15.25
C ASP A 285 -21.29 22.79 14.24
N TYR A 286 -22.58 22.52 14.49
CA TYR A 286 -23.41 21.72 13.59
C TYR A 286 -23.55 22.36 12.20
N ASN A 287 -23.82 23.67 12.12
CA ASN A 287 -23.93 24.37 10.84
C ASN A 287 -22.60 24.37 10.07
N GLY A 288 -21.47 24.49 10.77
CA GLY A 288 -20.14 24.37 10.15
C GLY A 288 -19.88 22.98 9.58
N ARG A 289 -20.24 21.93 10.33
CA ARG A 289 -20.15 20.53 9.87
C ARG A 289 -21.06 20.25 8.68
N LEU A 290 -22.28 20.80 8.68
CA LEU A 290 -23.25 20.64 7.59
C LEU A 290 -22.77 21.34 6.31
N ALA A 291 -22.17 22.53 6.42
CA ALA A 291 -21.60 23.22 5.26
C ALA A 291 -20.45 22.44 4.62
N ALA A 292 -19.57 21.83 5.42
CA ALA A 292 -18.51 20.96 4.93
C ALA A 292 -19.08 19.74 4.19
N GLU A 293 -20.11 19.10 4.77
CA GLU A 293 -20.78 17.97 4.13
C GLU A 293 -21.37 18.34 2.76
N ILE A 294 -21.96 19.54 2.62
CA ILE A 294 -22.51 20.01 1.34
C ILE A 294 -21.41 20.12 0.28
N ASP A 295 -20.23 20.65 0.63
CA ASP A 295 -19.10 20.76 -0.29
C ASP A 295 -18.55 19.39 -0.68
N ASP A 296 -18.45 18.47 0.27
CA ASP A 296 -18.04 17.08 0.03
C ASP A 296 -19.02 16.37 -0.91
N ARG A 297 -20.34 16.57 -0.72
CA ARG A 297 -21.38 16.05 -1.62
C ARG A 297 -21.23 16.62 -3.04
N LYS A 298 -20.99 17.92 -3.20
CA LYS A 298 -20.75 18.54 -4.52
C LYS A 298 -19.52 17.97 -5.21
N GLN A 299 -18.46 17.70 -4.46
CA GLN A 299 -17.26 17.06 -5.00
C GLN A 299 -17.54 15.62 -5.43
N LEU A 300 -18.23 14.84 -4.58
CA LEU A 300 -18.62 13.47 -4.89
C LEU A 300 -19.50 13.38 -6.14
N THR A 301 -20.45 14.30 -6.31
CA THR A 301 -21.29 14.38 -7.52
C THR A 301 -20.43 14.54 -8.78
N ARG A 302 -19.41 15.41 -8.75
CA ARG A 302 -18.47 15.58 -9.87
C ARG A 302 -17.67 14.30 -10.13
N MET A 303 -17.13 13.68 -9.07
CA MET A 303 -16.38 12.42 -9.17
C MET A 303 -17.23 11.29 -9.77
N LEU A 304 -18.49 11.17 -9.36
CA LEU A 304 -19.42 10.17 -9.89
C LEU A 304 -19.71 10.40 -11.38
N ALA A 305 -19.91 11.65 -11.79
CA ALA A 305 -20.15 12.00 -13.19
C ALA A 305 -18.94 11.63 -14.08
N ASP A 306 -17.72 11.97 -13.63
CA ASP A 306 -16.49 11.61 -14.34
C ASP A 306 -16.26 10.10 -14.38
N PHE A 307 -16.45 9.41 -13.25
CA PHE A 307 -16.31 7.96 -13.18
C PHE A 307 -17.30 7.27 -14.13
N LEU A 308 -18.56 7.68 -14.15
CA LEU A 308 -19.59 7.12 -15.03
C LEU A 308 -19.24 7.31 -16.51
N ARG A 309 -18.74 8.49 -16.88
CA ARG A 309 -18.26 8.78 -18.24
C ARG A 309 -17.15 7.82 -18.65
N CYS A 310 -16.11 7.69 -17.82
CA CYS A 310 -14.98 6.81 -18.12
C CYS A 310 -15.37 5.33 -18.14
N GLN A 311 -16.30 4.88 -17.29
CA GLN A 311 -16.82 3.51 -17.33
C GLN A 311 -17.58 3.21 -18.62
N LYS A 312 -18.36 4.18 -19.15
CA LYS A 312 -19.04 4.02 -20.45
C LYS A 312 -18.05 3.90 -21.60
N GLU A 313 -17.00 4.72 -21.62
CA GLU A 313 -15.94 4.66 -22.63
C GLU A 313 -15.18 3.32 -22.57
N ALA A 314 -14.81 2.88 -21.36
CA ALA A 314 -14.14 1.60 -21.16
C ALA A 314 -15.02 0.41 -21.56
N LEU A 315 -16.33 0.46 -21.26
CA LEU A 315 -17.27 -0.57 -21.68
C LEU A 315 -17.31 -0.70 -23.20
N ALA A 316 -17.46 0.41 -23.93
CA ALA A 316 -17.47 0.41 -25.38
C ALA A 316 -16.17 -0.17 -25.98
N GLU A 317 -15.01 0.16 -25.40
CA GLU A 317 -13.72 -0.41 -25.84
C GLU A 317 -13.65 -1.93 -25.61
N LYS A 318 -14.14 -2.41 -24.46
CA LYS A 318 -14.17 -3.84 -24.13
C LYS A 318 -15.12 -4.61 -25.02
N GLU A 319 -16.28 -4.05 -25.34
CA GLU A 319 -17.23 -4.64 -26.30
C GLU A 319 -16.61 -4.77 -27.69
N HIS A 320 -15.93 -3.72 -28.18
CA HIS A 320 -15.22 -3.78 -29.44
C HIS A 320 -14.12 -4.86 -29.45
N LYS A 321 -13.31 -4.94 -28.39
CA LYS A 321 -12.27 -5.98 -28.24
C LYS A 321 -12.85 -7.39 -28.19
N LEU A 322 -13.98 -7.57 -27.50
CA LEU A 322 -14.68 -8.85 -27.46
C LEU A 322 -15.09 -9.30 -28.86
N GLU A 323 -15.61 -8.39 -29.67
CA GLU A 323 -16.02 -8.69 -31.04
C GLU A 323 -14.82 -9.04 -31.95
N GLU A 324 -13.67 -8.39 -31.73
CA GLU A 324 -12.41 -8.77 -32.39
C GLU A 324 -11.97 -10.19 -32.01
N TYR A 325 -12.04 -10.55 -30.72
CA TYR A 325 -11.69 -11.89 -30.26
C TYR A 325 -12.64 -12.97 -30.79
N LYS A 326 -13.95 -12.68 -30.89
CA LYS A 326 -14.91 -13.59 -31.54
C LYS A 326 -14.55 -13.83 -33.00
N ARG A 327 -14.20 -12.78 -33.75
CA ARG A 327 -13.73 -12.91 -35.15
C ARG A 327 -12.44 -13.74 -35.25
N LYS A 328 -11.46 -13.52 -34.36
CA LYS A 328 -10.24 -14.34 -34.30
C LYS A 328 -10.54 -15.81 -34.00
N LEU A 329 -11.43 -16.08 -33.05
CA LEU A 329 -11.85 -17.43 -32.69
C LEU A 329 -12.52 -18.16 -33.85
N ALA A 330 -13.36 -17.46 -34.62
CA ALA A 330 -13.98 -18.01 -35.83
C ALA A 330 -12.93 -18.42 -36.87
N ARG A 331 -11.91 -17.58 -37.11
CA ARG A 331 -10.80 -17.88 -38.03
C ARG A 331 -9.98 -19.08 -37.56
N VAL A 332 -9.59 -19.14 -36.29
CA VAL A 332 -8.87 -20.29 -35.71
C VAL A 332 -9.70 -21.57 -35.82
N SER A 333 -11.01 -21.47 -35.62
CA SER A 333 -11.91 -22.61 -35.77
C SER A 333 -11.99 -23.11 -37.22
N LEU A 334 -11.94 -22.21 -38.20
CA LEU A 334 -11.87 -22.56 -39.62
C LEU A 334 -10.56 -23.28 -39.94
N VAL A 335 -9.41 -22.70 -39.59
CA VAL A 335 -8.09 -23.32 -39.77
C VAL A 335 -8.03 -24.70 -39.13
N ARG A 336 -8.62 -24.86 -37.94
CA ARG A 336 -8.71 -26.15 -37.27
C ARG A 336 -9.57 -27.17 -38.02
N LYS A 337 -10.66 -26.74 -38.69
CA LYS A 337 -11.48 -27.63 -39.54
C LYS A 337 -10.70 -28.06 -40.78
N GLU A 338 -10.07 -27.12 -41.47
CA GLU A 338 -9.24 -27.39 -42.66
C GLU A 338 -8.07 -28.31 -42.34
N LEU A 339 -7.35 -28.06 -41.24
CA LEU A 339 -6.22 -28.89 -40.82
C LEU A 339 -6.65 -30.34 -40.54
N ARG A 340 -7.83 -30.55 -39.92
CA ARG A 340 -8.37 -31.91 -39.70
C ARG A 340 -8.68 -32.61 -41.02
N SER A 341 -9.26 -31.90 -41.98
CA SER A 341 -9.51 -32.45 -43.32
C SER A 341 -8.20 -32.79 -44.04
N ARG A 342 -7.19 -31.91 -43.98
CA ARG A 342 -5.86 -32.15 -44.57
C ARG A 342 -5.17 -33.36 -43.97
N ILE A 343 -5.24 -33.54 -42.64
CA ILE A 343 -4.67 -34.71 -41.97
C ILE A 343 -5.31 -36.01 -42.47
N GLN A 344 -6.62 -36.02 -42.74
CA GLN A 344 -7.32 -37.20 -43.28
C GLN A 344 -6.92 -37.53 -44.72
N SER A 345 -6.48 -36.54 -45.50
CA SER A 345 -5.98 -36.74 -46.87
C SER A 345 -4.49 -37.13 -46.95
N LEU A 346 -3.76 -37.10 -45.82
CA LEU A 346 -2.35 -37.49 -45.83
C LEU A 346 -2.21 -39.02 -46.00
N PRO A 347 -1.23 -39.47 -46.79
CA PRO A 347 -1.00 -40.89 -46.99
C PRO A 347 -0.59 -41.58 -45.68
N ASP A 348 -1.22 -42.72 -45.41
CA ASP A 348 -0.89 -43.55 -44.25
C ASP A 348 0.43 -44.28 -44.49
N LEU A 349 1.49 -43.76 -43.88
CA LEU A 349 2.86 -44.28 -44.00
C LEU A 349 3.00 -45.72 -43.47
N SER A 350 2.02 -46.24 -42.71
CA SER A 350 2.00 -47.63 -42.25
C SER A 350 1.60 -48.64 -43.33
N ARG A 351 1.07 -48.16 -44.47
CA ARG A 351 0.69 -48.97 -45.64
C ARG A 351 1.76 -48.99 -46.74
N LEU A 352 2.89 -48.31 -46.52
CA LEU A 352 4.02 -48.36 -47.45
C LEU A 352 4.79 -49.68 -47.24
N PRO A 353 5.11 -50.43 -48.31
CA PRO A 353 5.91 -51.64 -48.18
C PRO A 353 7.30 -51.30 -47.62
N ASN A 354 7.83 -52.13 -46.73
CA ASN A 354 9.18 -51.96 -46.17
C ASN A 354 10.22 -52.07 -47.30
N VAL A 355 10.67 -50.93 -47.83
CA VAL A 355 11.73 -50.88 -48.85
C VAL A 355 13.06 -50.56 -48.19
N THR A 356 13.77 -51.61 -47.74
CA THR A 356 15.17 -51.55 -47.27
C THR A 356 16.20 -51.44 -48.41
N GLY A 357 15.87 -50.82 -49.54
CA GLY A 357 16.85 -50.65 -50.61
C GLY A 357 16.28 -50.08 -51.88
N SER A 358 16.23 -48.76 -51.98
CA SER A 358 16.45 -47.96 -53.21
C SER A 358 15.93 -46.54 -52.98
N HIS A 359 16.65 -45.57 -53.55
CA HIS A 359 16.36 -44.14 -53.48
C HIS A 359 14.91 -43.82 -53.81
N MET A 360 14.10 -43.55 -52.78
CA MET A 360 12.84 -42.84 -52.92
C MET A 360 13.01 -41.48 -52.27
N HIS A 361 12.98 -40.43 -53.10
CA HIS A 361 12.89 -39.04 -52.62
C HIS A 361 11.57 -38.92 -51.85
N LEU A 362 11.65 -38.84 -50.52
CA LEU A 362 10.53 -38.43 -49.69
C LEU A 362 10.16 -36.99 -50.11
N PRO A 363 8.87 -36.69 -50.36
CA PRO A 363 8.46 -35.32 -50.66
C PRO A 363 8.89 -34.43 -49.48
N PHE A 364 9.62 -33.36 -49.80
CA PHE A 364 10.10 -32.44 -48.79
C PHE A 364 8.88 -31.73 -48.22
N ALA A 365 8.87 -31.38 -46.92
CA ALA A 365 7.71 -30.75 -46.31
C ALA A 365 7.23 -29.50 -47.08
N GLY A 366 8.15 -28.81 -47.80
CA GLY A 366 7.88 -27.69 -48.70
C GLY A 366 6.98 -27.99 -49.91
N ASP A 367 6.95 -29.24 -50.40
CA ASP A 367 6.11 -29.65 -51.53
C ASP A 367 4.63 -29.83 -51.12
N ILE A 368 4.34 -29.97 -49.82
CA ILE A 368 2.98 -30.05 -49.27
C ILE A 368 2.40 -28.64 -49.03
N TYR A 369 3.25 -27.61 -49.00
CA TYR A 369 2.85 -26.21 -48.85
C TYR A 369 2.72 -25.47 -50.19
N SER A 370 3.00 -26.16 -51.31
CA SER A 370 2.90 -25.59 -52.66
C SER A 370 1.82 -26.33 -53.43
N GLU A 371 0.60 -25.81 -53.38
CA GLU A 371 -0.21 -25.48 -54.57
C GLU A 371 -1.55 -24.84 -54.12
N ASP A 372 -1.82 -23.70 -54.78
CA ASP A 372 -3.04 -22.87 -54.91
C ASP A 372 -3.75 -22.28 -53.67
#